data_AF-A0A6C0LT36-F1
#
_entry.id   AF-A0A6C0LT36-F1
#
_cell.length_a   1.000
_cell.length_b   1.000
_cell.length_c   1.000
_cell.angle_alpha   90.00
_cell.angle_beta   90.00
_cell.angle_gamma   90.00
#
_symmetry.space_group_name_H-M   'P 1'
#
loop_
_entity.id
_entity.type
_entity.pdbx_description
1 polymer ?
#
loop_
_entity_poly.entity_id
_entity_poly.type
_entity_poly.pdbx_seq_one_letter_code
_entity_poly.pdbx_strand_id
1 'polypeptide(L)'
;MFKNLSKKQIIIIVIILIIVAIGIYHFSKCSEKIKRENNNRQFIRPIETMENKPLTTLYDNGIKQTPFTLYNFYDPECGWAKKFIPAWNEIAKKLETVSIISVKAVDTTDPQNKDLAFYYGISGSPTVILVTPNRNVEYSGDRSVGDLLGFVTRAIKEY
;
A
#
# COMPACT_ATOMS: atom_id res chain seq x y z
N MET A 1 -28.16 36.97 -31.29
CA MET A 1 -28.89 37.96 -30.49
C MET A 1 -27.89 38.78 -29.66
N PHE A 2 -27.04 39.60 -30.29
CA PHE A 2 -26.15 40.55 -29.60
C PHE A 2 -25.97 41.77 -30.51
N LYS A 3 -26.94 42.69 -30.48
CA LYS A 3 -26.87 43.98 -31.16
C LYS A 3 -26.87 45.06 -30.08
N ASN A 4 -25.98 46.05 -30.21
CA ASN A 4 -25.77 47.20 -29.30
C ASN A 4 -25.13 46.93 -27.94
N LEU A 5 -23.93 46.36 -27.92
CA LEU A 5 -23.01 46.52 -26.79
C LEU A 5 -22.10 47.73 -27.03
N SER A 6 -22.11 48.69 -26.09
CA SER A 6 -21.22 49.86 -26.12
C SER A 6 -19.75 49.43 -26.10
N LYS A 7 -18.85 50.21 -26.72
CA LYS A 7 -17.39 49.93 -26.77
C LYS A 7 -16.81 49.60 -25.38
N LYS A 8 -17.32 50.23 -24.32
CA LYS A 8 -16.92 49.95 -22.92
C LYS A 8 -17.32 48.56 -22.43
N GLN A 9 -18.50 48.07 -22.83
CA GLN A 9 -18.99 46.73 -22.48
C GLN A 9 -18.20 45.63 -23.20
N ILE A 10 -17.79 45.88 -24.45
CA ILE A 10 -16.93 44.95 -25.21
C ILE A 10 -15.57 44.80 -24.52
N ILE A 11 -14.97 45.90 -24.06
CA ILE A 11 -13.67 45.88 -23.36
C ILE A 11 -13.78 45.06 -22.05
N ILE A 12 -14.85 45.24 -21.28
CA ILE A 12 -15.07 44.49 -20.02
C ILE A 12 -15.19 42.99 -20.28
N ILE A 13 -15.95 42.58 -21.31
CA ILE A 13 -16.11 41.17 -21.67
C ILE A 13 -14.77 40.56 -22.09
N VAL A 14 -13.95 41.28 -22.86
CA VAL A 14 -12.62 40.81 -23.27
C VAL A 14 -11.71 40.63 -22.04
N ILE A 15 -11.73 41.55 -21.08
CA ILE A 15 -10.95 41.42 -19.84
C ILE A 15 -11.40 40.21 -19.02
N ILE A 16 -12.71 39.97 -18.88
CA ILE A 16 -13.25 38.81 -18.16
C ILE A 16 -12.81 37.51 -18.84
N LEU A 17 -12.88 37.43 -20.18
CA LEU A 17 -12.45 36.25 -20.92
C LEU A 17 -10.95 35.96 -20.74
N ILE A 18 -10.11 37.00 -20.67
CA ILE A 18 -8.67 36.86 -20.41
C ILE A 18 -8.42 36.32 -18.98
N ILE A 19 -9.13 36.85 -17.97
CA ILE A 19 -9.00 36.40 -16.58
C ILE A 19 -9.45 34.93 -16.44
N VAL A 20 -10.56 34.55 -17.08
CA VAL A 20 -11.06 33.17 -17.09
C VAL A 20 -10.06 32.23 -17.79
N ALA A 21 -9.48 32.65 -18.92
CA ALA A 21 -8.47 31.85 -19.62
C ALA A 21 -7.20 31.64 -18.80
N ILE A 22 -6.72 32.68 -18.10
CA ILE A 22 -5.57 32.59 -17.17
C ILE A 22 -5.89 31.63 -16.02
N GLY A 23 -7.10 31.71 -15.45
CA GLY A 23 -7.56 30.81 -14.40
C GLY A 23 -7.60 29.35 -14.85
N ILE A 24 -8.17 29.06 -16.03
CA ILE A 24 -8.21 27.71 -16.61
C ILE A 24 -6.79 27.19 -16.91
N TYR A 25 -5.90 28.05 -17.41
CA TYR A 25 -4.50 27.69 -17.67
C TYR A 25 -3.75 27.32 -16.37
N HIS A 26 -3.89 28.11 -15.31
CA HIS A 26 -3.29 27.81 -14.01
C HIS A 26 -3.89 26.56 -13.35
N PHE A 27 -5.21 26.39 -13.44
CA PHE A 27 -5.90 25.21 -12.91
C PHE A 27 -5.47 23.93 -13.63
N SER A 28 -5.35 23.97 -14.96
CA SER A 28 -4.89 22.83 -15.77
C SER A 28 -3.47 22.42 -15.43
N LYS A 29 -2.57 23.39 -15.22
CA LYS A 29 -1.18 23.12 -14.84
C LYS A 29 -1.05 22.61 -13.40
N CYS A 30 -1.91 23.07 -12.49
CA CYS A 30 -2.03 22.55 -11.13
C CYS A 30 -2.51 21.08 -11.14
N SER A 31 -3.52 20.77 -11.97
CA SER A 31 -4.03 19.39 -12.13
C SER A 31 -2.95 18.44 -12.65
N GLU A 32 -2.04 18.90 -13.51
CA GLU A 32 -0.96 18.08 -14.05
C GLU A 32 0.10 17.76 -12.99
N LYS A 33 0.38 18.70 -12.08
CA LYS A 33 1.28 18.48 -10.93
C LYS A 33 0.72 17.44 -9.96
N ILE A 34 -0.58 17.49 -9.68
CA ILE A 34 -1.29 16.50 -8.84
C ILE A 34 -1.28 15.10 -9.49
N LYS A 35 -1.48 15.01 -10.81
CA LYS A 35 -1.38 13.72 -11.51
C LYS A 35 0.04 13.14 -11.48
N ARG A 36 1.08 13.98 -11.62
CA ARG A 36 2.48 13.52 -11.52
C ARG A 36 2.86 13.07 -10.11
N GLU A 37 2.43 13.79 -9.08
CA GLU A 37 2.67 13.36 -7.68
C GLU A 37 1.93 12.06 -7.35
N ASN A 38 0.70 11.87 -7.81
CA ASN A 38 -0.05 10.63 -7.58
C ASN A 38 0.53 9.43 -8.35
N ASN A 39 1.08 9.64 -9.55
CA ASN A 39 1.68 8.55 -10.34
C ASN A 39 3.10 8.17 -9.87
N ASN A 40 3.75 9.03 -9.06
CA ASN A 40 5.08 8.79 -8.50
C ASN A 40 5.07 8.40 -7.01
N ARG A 41 3.87 8.28 -6.41
CA ARG A 41 3.66 7.63 -5.11
C ARG A 41 3.15 6.20 -5.31
N GLN A 42 3.98 5.33 -5.88
CA GLN A 42 3.90 3.93 -5.47
C GLN A 42 4.73 3.80 -4.20
N PHE A 43 4.06 3.44 -3.11
CA PHE A 43 4.61 3.22 -1.76
C PHE A 43 5.00 4.48 -0.97
N ILE A 44 4.04 5.07 -0.24
CA ILE A 44 4.08 5.45 1.20
C ILE A 44 2.73 6.15 1.45
N ARG A 45 1.84 5.52 2.23
CA ARG A 45 0.69 6.21 2.85
C ARG A 45 1.18 6.93 4.12
N PRO A 46 0.66 8.13 4.45
CA PRO A 46 1.06 8.86 5.64
C PRO A 46 0.73 8.05 6.91
N ILE A 47 1.68 8.04 7.85
CA ILE A 47 1.56 7.45 9.17
C ILE A 47 0.61 8.32 9.99
N GLU A 48 -0.59 7.82 10.28
CA GLU A 48 -1.36 8.33 11.41
C GLU A 48 -0.90 7.60 12.67
N THR A 49 -0.47 8.41 13.62
CA THR A 49 0.10 8.06 14.91
C THR A 49 -0.78 7.05 15.65
N MET A 50 -0.16 5.97 16.12
CA MET A 50 -0.80 4.98 16.98
C MET A 50 -1.06 5.58 18.36
N GLU A 51 -2.28 6.05 18.60
CA GLU A 51 -2.78 6.28 19.95
C GLU A 51 -3.99 5.36 20.17
N ASN A 52 -3.73 4.21 20.81
CA ASN A 52 -4.65 3.40 21.62
C ASN A 52 -6.14 3.37 21.20
N LYS A 53 -6.44 3.04 19.95
CA LYS A 53 -7.82 2.91 19.46
C LYS A 53 -8.19 1.43 19.32
N PRO A 54 -9.34 0.97 19.85
CA PRO A 54 -9.75 -0.43 19.80
C PRO A 54 -9.82 -0.93 18.35
N LEU A 55 -9.55 -2.23 18.16
CA LEU A 55 -9.51 -3.00 16.90
C LEU A 55 -10.69 -2.78 15.93
N THR A 56 -11.71 -2.02 16.32
CA THR A 56 -12.92 -1.72 15.56
C THR A 56 -12.78 -0.54 14.58
N THR A 57 -11.71 0.27 14.60
CA THR A 57 -11.60 1.45 13.72
C THR A 57 -10.72 1.30 12.48
N LEU A 58 -10.35 0.07 12.10
CA LEU A 58 -9.68 -0.20 10.81
C LEU A 58 -10.63 -0.21 9.60
N TYR A 59 -11.87 0.24 9.76
CA TYR A 59 -12.92 0.16 8.75
C TYR A 59 -12.90 1.26 7.67
N ASP A 60 -12.19 2.38 7.84
CA ASP A 60 -12.37 3.56 6.95
C ASP A 60 -11.21 3.90 6.00
N ASN A 61 -10.03 3.27 6.09
CA ASN A 61 -8.82 3.77 5.38
C ASN A 61 -8.46 3.06 4.06
N GLY A 62 -9.41 2.39 3.39
CA GLY A 62 -9.16 1.76 2.09
C GLY A 62 -8.07 0.67 2.14
N ILE A 63 -7.91 0.02 3.30
CA ILE A 63 -7.10 -1.19 3.44
C ILE A 63 -8.02 -2.35 3.08
N LYS A 64 -7.70 -3.10 2.03
CA LYS A 64 -8.39 -4.36 1.73
C LYS A 64 -8.14 -5.30 2.90
N GLN A 65 -9.12 -5.43 3.78
CA GLN A 65 -9.05 -6.34 4.91
C GLN A 65 -9.17 -7.76 4.36
N THR A 66 -8.08 -8.51 4.44
CA THR A 66 -8.04 -9.91 4.07
C THR A 66 -8.03 -10.74 5.35
N PRO A 67 -8.87 -11.79 5.46
CA PRO A 67 -8.89 -12.65 6.65
C PRO A 67 -7.54 -13.32 6.90
N PHE A 68 -6.74 -13.53 5.85
CA PHE A 68 -5.39 -14.06 5.93
C PHE A 68 -4.37 -12.98 5.60
N THR A 69 -3.26 -12.93 6.36
CA THR A 69 -2.09 -12.13 6.00
C THR A 69 -0.82 -12.94 6.17
N LEU A 70 -0.04 -13.08 5.11
CA LEU A 70 1.27 -13.71 5.13
C LEU A 70 2.36 -12.64 5.23
N TYR A 71 3.06 -12.60 6.35
CA TYR A 71 4.18 -11.71 6.61
C TYR A 71 5.52 -12.42 6.35
N ASN A 72 6.46 -11.71 5.73
CA ASN A 72 7.88 -12.04 5.70
C ASN A 72 8.66 -10.93 6.38
N PHE A 73 9.14 -11.21 7.60
CA PHE A 73 10.04 -10.33 8.32
C PHE A 73 11.46 -10.59 7.86
N TYR A 74 12.08 -9.59 7.23
CA TYR A 74 13.39 -9.71 6.63
C TYR A 74 14.31 -8.57 7.06
N ASP A 75 15.61 -8.83 6.94
CA ASP A 75 16.69 -7.85 7.08
C ASP A 75 17.39 -7.72 5.71
N PRO A 76 17.53 -6.50 5.16
CA PRO A 76 18.16 -6.27 3.86
C PRO A 76 19.63 -6.66 3.82
N GLU A 77 20.34 -6.75 4.95
CA GLU A 77 21.76 -7.15 5.00
C GLU A 77 21.96 -8.66 5.21
N CYS A 78 20.92 -9.40 5.59
CA CYS A 78 21.00 -10.84 5.84
C CYS A 78 21.15 -11.65 4.53
N GLY A 79 22.26 -12.39 4.41
CA GLY A 79 22.52 -13.25 3.24
C GLY A 79 21.48 -14.34 3.00
N TRP A 80 20.89 -14.89 4.07
CA TRP A 80 19.81 -15.90 3.96
C TRP A 80 18.51 -15.28 3.45
N ALA A 81 18.18 -14.07 3.92
CA ALA A 81 17.01 -13.34 3.43
C ALA A 81 17.18 -12.99 1.94
N LYS A 82 18.36 -12.53 1.52
CA LYS A 82 18.68 -12.25 0.10
C LYS A 82 18.43 -13.47 -0.81
N LYS A 83 18.83 -14.67 -0.37
CA LYS A 83 18.57 -15.93 -1.11
C LYS A 83 17.09 -16.29 -1.18
N PHE A 84 16.29 -15.84 -0.22
CA PHE A 84 14.85 -16.15 -0.14
C PHE A 84 13.96 -15.21 -0.96
N ILE A 85 14.43 -13.98 -1.26
CA ILE A 85 13.72 -12.99 -2.10
C ILE A 85 13.09 -13.58 -3.37
N PRO A 86 13.80 -14.36 -4.23
CA PRO A 86 13.19 -14.87 -5.46
C PRO A 86 11.99 -15.79 -5.20
N ALA A 87 12.08 -16.67 -4.19
CA ALA A 87 10.98 -17.55 -3.82
C ALA A 87 9.79 -16.74 -3.25
N TRP A 88 10.07 -15.75 -2.41
CA TRP A 88 9.06 -14.88 -1.83
C TRP A 88 8.28 -14.09 -2.90
N ASN A 89 8.98 -13.52 -3.89
CA ASN A 89 8.36 -12.78 -4.99
C ASN A 89 7.45 -13.68 -5.84
N GLU A 90 7.87 -14.93 -6.10
CA GLU A 90 7.03 -15.88 -6.84
C GLU A 90 5.74 -16.22 -6.08
N ILE A 91 5.82 -16.42 -4.77
CA ILE A 91 4.66 -16.68 -3.91
C ILE A 91 3.72 -15.46 -3.89
N ALA A 92 4.28 -14.27 -3.70
CA ALA A 92 3.51 -13.02 -3.68
C ALA A 92 2.70 -12.87 -4.97
N LYS A 93 3.32 -13.14 -6.13
CA LYS A 93 2.65 -13.11 -7.43
C LYS A 93 1.54 -14.17 -7.56
N LYS A 94 1.75 -15.39 -7.07
CA LYS A 94 0.73 -16.46 -7.11
C LYS A 94 -0.47 -16.12 -6.23
N LEU A 95 -0.22 -15.57 -5.04
CA LEU A 95 -1.25 -15.24 -4.06
C LEU A 95 -1.95 -13.90 -4.31
N GLU A 96 -1.39 -13.01 -5.15
CA GLU A 96 -2.01 -11.74 -5.54
C GLU A 96 -3.41 -11.92 -6.14
N THR A 97 -3.62 -13.03 -6.86
CA THR A 97 -4.92 -13.39 -7.46
C THR A 97 -5.96 -13.87 -6.44
N VAL A 98 -5.53 -14.21 -5.23
CA VAL A 98 -6.39 -14.75 -4.17
C VAL A 98 -6.88 -13.60 -3.29
N SER A 99 -8.16 -13.25 -3.41
CA SER A 99 -8.73 -12.05 -2.79
C SER A 99 -8.76 -12.05 -1.26
N ILE A 100 -8.69 -13.23 -0.64
CA ILE A 100 -8.81 -13.46 0.81
C ILE A 100 -7.48 -13.42 1.56
N ILE A 101 -6.36 -13.27 0.86
CA ILE A 101 -5.03 -13.22 1.48
C ILE A 101 -4.26 -11.97 1.04
N SER A 102 -3.54 -11.37 1.99
CA SER A 102 -2.57 -10.31 1.73
C SER A 102 -1.16 -10.84 1.98
N VAL A 103 -0.23 -10.54 1.08
CA VAL A 103 1.20 -10.90 1.25
C VAL A 103 2.00 -9.63 1.50
N LYS A 104 2.80 -9.61 2.57
CA LYS A 104 3.54 -8.43 3.03
C LYS A 104 4.97 -8.78 3.39
N ALA A 105 5.93 -8.01 2.89
CA ALA A 105 7.31 -8.04 3.36
C ALA A 105 7.52 -6.87 4.33
N VAL A 106 8.18 -7.13 5.46
CA VAL A 106 8.42 -6.16 6.52
C VAL A 106 9.91 -6.13 6.80
N ASP A 107 10.52 -4.97 6.62
CA ASP A 107 11.91 -4.73 6.99
C ASP A 107 12.00 -4.54 8.50
N THR A 108 12.69 -5.46 9.19
CA THR A 108 12.87 -5.42 10.65
C THR A 108 13.90 -4.38 11.11
N THR A 109 14.69 -3.83 10.19
CA THR A 109 15.71 -2.81 10.48
C THR A 109 15.13 -1.39 10.45
N ASP A 110 14.01 -1.20 9.75
CA ASP A 110 13.29 0.08 9.73
C ASP A 110 12.70 0.41 11.12
N PRO A 111 13.03 1.56 11.71
CA PRO A 111 12.47 2.02 12.99
C PRO A 111 10.94 1.97 13.06
N GLN A 112 10.24 2.19 11.95
CA GLN A 112 8.77 2.19 11.89
C GLN A 112 8.15 0.81 12.09
N ASN A 113 8.91 -0.26 11.85
CA ASN A 113 8.42 -1.64 11.91
C ASN A 113 8.84 -2.35 13.20
N LYS A 114 9.59 -1.69 14.10
CA LYS A 114 10.11 -2.29 15.32
C LYS A 114 9.02 -2.81 16.24
N ASP A 115 7.96 -2.03 16.44
CA ASP A 115 6.84 -2.44 17.30
C ASP A 115 6.11 -3.66 16.74
N LEU A 116 5.97 -3.72 15.40
CA LEU A 116 5.38 -4.87 14.72
C LEU A 116 6.27 -6.11 14.86
N ALA A 117 7.57 -5.98 14.61
CA ALA A 117 8.53 -7.08 14.75
C ALA A 117 8.61 -7.58 16.20
N PHE A 118 8.56 -6.67 17.17
CA PHE A 118 8.52 -7.01 18.60
C PHE A 118 7.22 -7.73 18.98
N TYR A 119 6.07 -7.26 18.49
CA TYR A 119 4.77 -7.90 18.72
C TYR A 119 4.73 -9.36 18.25
N TYR A 120 5.35 -9.64 17.10
CA TYR A 120 5.47 -11.00 16.58
C TYR A 120 6.69 -11.78 17.13
N GLY A 121 7.47 -11.20 18.03
CA GLY A 121 8.62 -11.87 18.65
C GLY A 121 9.75 -12.22 17.66
N ILE A 122 9.94 -11.41 16.61
CA ILE A 122 10.92 -11.70 15.57
C ILE A 122 12.34 -11.52 16.10
N SER A 123 13.07 -12.63 16.25
CA SER A 123 14.45 -12.64 16.73
C SER A 123 15.49 -12.88 15.62
N GLY A 124 15.08 -13.16 14.39
CA GLY A 124 15.96 -13.45 13.27
C GLY A 124 15.26 -13.31 11.92
N SER A 125 16.02 -13.39 10.83
CA SER A 125 15.51 -13.24 9.47
C SER A 125 16.07 -14.29 8.50
N PRO A 126 15.30 -14.72 7.48
CA PRO A 126 13.89 -14.38 7.26
C PRO A 126 12.96 -15.24 8.14
N THR A 127 11.92 -14.61 8.69
CA THR A 127 10.86 -15.27 9.47
C THR A 127 9.51 -15.02 8.81
N VAL A 128 8.78 -16.09 8.53
CA VAL A 128 7.48 -16.02 7.83
C VAL A 128 6.38 -16.36 8.82
N ILE A 129 5.35 -15.52 8.90
CA ILE A 129 4.21 -15.71 9.79
C ILE A 129 2.92 -15.59 8.99
N LEU A 130 2.04 -16.58 9.13
CA LEU A 130 0.68 -16.52 8.63
C LEU A 130 -0.27 -16.11 9.75
N VAL A 131 -0.85 -14.93 9.61
CA VAL A 131 -1.96 -14.46 10.43
C VAL A 131 -3.25 -14.98 9.83
N THR A 132 -3.99 -15.75 10.63
CA THR A 132 -5.33 -16.25 10.32
C THR A 132 -6.33 -15.63 11.30
N PRO A 133 -7.65 -15.72 11.05
CA PRO A 133 -8.64 -15.17 11.97
C PRO A 133 -8.59 -15.77 13.38
N ASN A 134 -8.07 -17.00 13.52
CA ASN A 134 -8.06 -17.75 14.78
C ASN A 134 -6.71 -17.70 15.50
N ARG A 135 -5.60 -17.61 14.75
CA ARG A 135 -4.24 -17.72 15.28
C ARG A 135 -3.18 -17.18 14.34
N ASN A 136 -2.02 -16.87 14.91
CA ASN A 136 -0.79 -16.59 14.17
C ASN A 136 0.07 -17.85 14.16
N VAL A 137 0.55 -18.24 12.99
CA VAL A 137 1.37 -19.46 12.82
C VAL A 137 2.68 -19.06 12.17
N GLU A 138 3.79 -19.26 12.88
CA GLU A 138 5.13 -19.13 12.31
C GLU A 138 5.40 -20.33 11.39
N TYR A 139 5.96 -20.05 10.22
CA TYR A 139 6.33 -21.05 9.24
C TYR A 139 7.75 -21.55 9.48
N SER A 140 7.87 -22.84 9.74
CA SER A 140 9.15 -23.53 10.01
C SER A 140 9.54 -24.53 8.91
N GLY A 141 8.85 -24.52 7.76
CA GLY A 141 9.09 -25.43 6.65
C GLY A 141 10.23 -25.00 5.72
N ASP A 142 10.33 -25.65 4.57
CA ASP A 142 11.35 -25.35 3.58
C ASP A 142 11.08 -24.02 2.91
N ARG A 143 12.11 -23.22 2.64
CA ARG A 143 11.99 -21.91 1.99
C ARG A 143 11.72 -21.99 0.47
N SER A 144 11.15 -23.10 0.02
CA SER A 144 10.74 -23.33 -1.36
C SER A 144 9.36 -22.74 -1.62
N VAL A 145 9.09 -22.36 -2.87
CA VAL A 145 7.78 -21.85 -3.29
C VAL A 145 6.67 -22.88 -3.04
N GLY A 146 6.96 -24.15 -3.33
CA GLY A 146 5.98 -25.23 -3.20
C GLY A 146 5.53 -25.45 -1.76
N ASP A 147 6.47 -25.50 -0.81
CA ASP A 147 6.13 -25.78 0.58
C ASP A 147 5.40 -24.61 1.24
N LEU A 148 5.84 -23.37 0.99
CA LEU A 148 5.17 -22.16 1.47
C LEU A 148 3.76 -22.02 0.91
N LEU A 149 3.58 -22.25 -0.40
CA LEU A 149 2.25 -22.20 -1.02
C LEU A 149 1.36 -23.31 -0.45
N GLY A 150 1.92 -24.50 -0.23
CA GLY A 150 1.22 -25.61 0.42
C GLY A 150 0.77 -25.25 1.84
N PHE A 151 1.63 -24.63 2.63
CA PHE A 151 1.33 -24.16 3.98
C PHE A 151 0.17 -23.17 4.00
N VAL A 152 0.24 -22.13 3.15
CA VAL A 152 -0.83 -21.13 3.03
C VAL A 152 -2.14 -21.78 2.58
N THR A 153 -2.08 -22.63 1.56
CA THR A 153 -3.27 -23.30 1.02
C THR A 153 -3.92 -24.22 2.03
N ARG A 154 -3.13 -24.95 2.83
CA ARG A 154 -3.65 -25.79 3.93
C ARG A 154 -4.38 -24.94 4.97
N ALA A 155 -3.77 -23.86 5.41
CA ALA A 155 -4.38 -22.96 6.39
C ALA A 155 -5.67 -22.31 5.89
N ILE A 156 -5.74 -21.97 4.59
CA ILE A 156 -6.96 -21.43 3.97
C ILE A 156 -8.05 -22.51 3.88
N LYS A 157 -7.71 -23.77 3.61
CA LYS A 157 -8.67 -24.88 3.49
C LYS A 157 -9.24 -25.35 4.83
N GLU A 158 -8.48 -25.19 5.91
CA GLU A 158 -8.90 -25.56 7.27
C GLU A 158 -9.86 -24.53 7.90
N TYR A 159 -10.03 -23.37 7.27
CA TYR A 159 -10.92 -22.29 7.67
C TYR A 159 -12.24 -22.35 6.90
#